data_AF-B9TI74-F1
#
_entry.id   AF-B9TI74-F1
#
_cell.length_a   1.000
_cell.length_b   1.000
_cell.length_c   1.000
_cell.angle_alpha   90.00
_cell.angle_beta   90.00
_cell.angle_gamma   90.00
#
_symmetry.space_group_name_H-M   'P 1'
#
loop_
_entity.id
_entity.type
_entity.pdbx_description
1 polymer ?
#
loop_
_entity_poly.entity_id
_entity_poly.type
_entity_poly.pdbx_seq_one_letter_code
_entity_poly.pdbx_strand_id
1 'polypeptide(L)' 'MSQALRVAVVGAGPAGLYAIEHLLEKRGLDVEIDLFERLPTPWGLVRSGVAPDHPDKKLVIDR' A
#
# COMPACT_ATOMS: atom_id res chain seq x y z
N MET A 1 -20.19 -20.86 -2.08
CA MET A 1 -19.67 -19.50 -2.29
C MET A 1 -18.29 -19.49 -1.67
N SER A 2 -17.22 -19.30 -2.44
CA SER A 2 -15.90 -19.06 -1.85
C SER A 2 -15.96 -17.70 -1.16
N GLN A 3 -15.70 -17.67 0.14
CA GLN A 3 -15.65 -16.42 0.87
C GLN A 3 -14.32 -15.72 0.53
N ALA A 4 -14.37 -14.44 0.16
CA ALA A 4 -13.18 -13.66 -0.13
C ALA A 4 -12.22 -13.65 1.07
N LEU A 5 -10.92 -13.70 0.81
CA LEU A 5 -9.90 -13.51 1.83
C LEU A 5 -9.95 -12.05 2.31
N ARG A 6 -10.22 -11.83 3.60
CA ARG A 6 -10.25 -10.48 4.18
C ARG A 6 -8.90 -10.16 4.83
N VAL A 7 -8.26 -9.09 4.40
CA VAL A 7 -6.92 -8.68 4.84
C VAL A 7 -6.95 -7.27 5.40
N ALA A 8 -6.49 -7.10 6.63
CA ALA A 8 -6.21 -5.78 7.19
C ALA A 8 -4.71 -5.46 7.01
N VAL A 9 -4.40 -4.34 6.36
CA VAL A 9 -3.04 -3.82 6.22
C VAL A 9 -2.91 -2.60 7.13
N VAL A 10 -1.94 -2.62 8.03
CA VAL A 10 -1.70 -1.52 8.97
C VAL A 10 -0.42 -0.78 8.58
N GLY A 11 -0.60 0.42 8.03
CA GLY A 11 0.45 1.30 7.52
C GLY A 11 0.36 1.47 5.99
N ALA A 12 0.13 2.70 5.54
CA ALA A 12 0.04 3.09 4.13
C ALA A 12 1.40 3.52 3.55
N GLY A 13 2.49 2.92 4.02
CA GLY A 13 3.83 3.07 3.44
C GLY A 13 4.08 2.08 2.30
N PRO A 14 5.26 2.11 1.66
CA PRO A 14 5.60 1.26 0.52
C PRO A 14 5.39 -0.23 0.79
N ALA A 15 5.79 -0.72 1.97
CA ALA A 15 5.65 -2.13 2.32
C ALA A 15 4.18 -2.59 2.31
N GLY A 16 3.27 -1.78 2.86
CA GLY A 16 1.85 -2.10 2.89
C GLY A 16 1.23 -2.08 1.49
N LEU A 17 1.59 -1.09 0.68
CA LEU A 17 1.04 -0.93 -0.67
C LEU A 17 1.55 -1.99 -1.64
N TYR A 18 2.83 -2.36 -1.57
CA TYR A 18 3.36 -3.47 -2.37
C TYR A 18 2.74 -4.81 -1.97
N ALA A 19 2.44 -5.02 -0.68
CA ALA A 19 1.71 -6.21 -0.25
C ALA A 19 0.28 -6.24 -0.82
N ILE A 20 -0.40 -5.09 -0.84
CA ILE A 20 -1.73 -4.93 -1.44
C ILE A 20 -1.68 -5.20 -2.94
N GLU A 21 -0.76 -4.57 -3.68
CA GLU A 21 -0.54 -4.78 -5.12
C GLU A 21 -0.36 -6.28 -5.41
N HIS A 22 0.52 -6.96 -4.68
CA HIS A 22 0.78 -8.38 -4.87
C HIS A 22 -0.45 -9.27 -4.59
N LEU A 23 -1.26 -8.93 -3.59
CA LEU A 23 -2.49 -9.65 -3.28
C LEU A 23 -3.55 -9.47 -4.36
N LEU A 24 -3.70 -8.25 -4.89
CA LEU A 24 -4.66 -7.92 -5.95
C LEU A 24 -4.28 -8.55 -7.30
N GLU A 25 -2.99 -8.69 -7.60
CA GLU A 25 -2.52 -9.32 -8.83
C GLU A 25 -2.61 -10.86 -8.82
N LYS A 26 -2.86 -11.47 -7.67
CA LYS A 26 -2.85 -12.92 -7.51
C LYS A 26 -4.08 -13.57 -8.16
N ARG A 27 -3.88 -14.18 -9.32
CA ARG A 27 -4.94 -14.91 -10.05
C ARG A 27 -5.58 -16.01 -9.20
N GLY A 28 -6.91 -16.06 -9.23
CA GLY A 28 -7.69 -17.08 -8.52
C GLY A 28 -7.83 -16.84 -7.02
N LEU A 29 -7.36 -15.70 -6.50
CA LEU A 29 -7.61 -15.25 -5.14
C LEU A 29 -8.65 -14.13 -5.16
N ASP A 30 -9.81 -14.39 -4.55
CA ASP A 30 -10.78 -13.35 -4.21
C ASP A 30 -10.35 -12.72 -2.88
N VAL A 31 -10.12 -11.40 -2.85
CA VAL A 31 -9.55 -10.70 -1.69
C VAL A 31 -10.24 -9.36 -1.46
N GLU A 32 -10.56 -9.07 -0.20
CA GLU A 32 -11.01 -7.77 0.29
C GLU A 32 -9.94 -7.20 1.22
N ILE A 33 -9.57 -5.93 1.03
CA ILE A 33 -8.46 -5.32 1.76
C ILE A 33 -8.93 -4.04 2.44
N ASP A 34 -8.75 -3.98 3.76
CA ASP A 34 -8.90 -2.77 4.56
C ASP A 34 -7.51 -2.20 4.87
N LEU A 35 -7.23 -0.96 4.44
CA LEU A 35 -5.97 -0.27 4.73
C LEU A 35 -6.18 0.74 5.88
N PHE A 36 -5.46 0.53 6.97
CA PHE A 36 -5.45 1.41 8.13
C PHE A 36 -4.17 2.24 8.15
N GLU A 37 -4.29 3.55 8.25
CA GLU A 37 -3.17 4.46 8.46
C GLU A 37 -3.47 5.38 9.63
N ARG A 38 -2.45 5.63 10.46
CA ARG A 38 -2.56 6.50 11.62
C ARG A 38 -2.66 7.97 11.21
N LEU A 39 -1.95 8.35 10.15
CA LEU A 39 -1.93 9.72 9.64
C LEU A 39 -3.03 9.93 8.57
N PRO A 40 -3.59 11.15 8.44
CA PRO A 40 -4.55 11.44 7.37
C PRO A 40 -3.91 11.44 5.96
N THR A 41 -2.59 11.28 5.89
CA THR A 41 -1.81 11.36 4.66
C THR A 41 -1.04 10.07 4.45
N PRO A 42 -1.25 9.37 3.32
CA PRO A 42 -0.60 8.10 3.05
C PRO A 42 0.88 8.28 2.66
N TRP A 43 1.49 7.19 2.19
CA TRP A 43 2.84 7.06 1.62
C TRP A 43 3.98 6.96 2.64
N GLY A 44 3.70 7.13 3.94
CA GLY A 44 4.67 6.92 5.01
C GLY A 44 6.00 7.66 4.75
N LEU A 45 7.11 6.91 4.73
CA LEU A 45 8.43 7.49 4.51
C LEU A 45 8.65 8.04 3.10
N VAL A 46 7.88 7.64 2.09
CA VAL A 46 7.97 8.27 0.76
C VAL A 46 7.55 9.74 0.83
N ARG A 47 6.53 10.05 1.64
CA ARG A 47 6.10 11.43 1.88
C ARG A 47 7.00 12.13 2.89
N SER A 48 7.19 11.52 4.05
CA SER A 48 7.73 12.17 5.24
C SER A 48 9.21 11.88 5.54
N GLY A 49 9.84 10.96 4.78
CA GLY A 49 11.23 10.55 4.99
C GLY A 49 12.15 10.84 3.80
N VAL A 50 11.68 10.60 2.57
CA VAL A 50 12.44 10.91 1.35
C VAL A 50 12.70 12.40 1.30
N ALA A 51 13.99 12.73 1.20
CA ALA A 51 14.46 14.10 1.21
C ALA A 51 13.84 14.93 0.07
N PRO A 52 13.59 16.23 0.30
CA PRO A 52 12.86 17.07 -0.66
C PRO A 52 13.61 17.30 -1.97
N ASP A 53 14.93 17.16 -1.97
CA ASP A 53 15.83 17.22 -3.12
C ASP A 53 15.93 15.90 -3.90
N HIS A 54 15.24 14.84 -3.45
CA HIS A 54 15.16 13.53 -4.10
C HIS A 54 13.72 13.21 -4.58
N PRO A 55 13.16 14.01 -5.52
CA PRO A 55 11.80 13.80 -6.00
C PRO A 55 11.64 12.51 -6.81
N ASP A 56 12.70 12.03 -7.46
CA ASP A 56 12.77 10.78 -8.21
C ASP A 56 12.38 9.56 -7.36
N LYS A 57 12.81 9.55 -6.09
CA LYS A 57 12.48 8.50 -5.12
C LYS A 57 11.01 8.52 -4.70
N LYS A 58 10.28 9.60 -4.98
CA LYS A 58 8.85 9.74 -4.65
C LYS A 58 7.92 9.24 -5.77
N LEU A 59 8.44 9.00 -6.98
CA LEU A 59 7.64 8.57 -8.15
C LEU A 59 6.97 7.21 -7.98
N VAL A 60 7.33 6.43 -6.95
CA VAL A 60 6.65 5.19 -6.58
C VAL A 60 5.15 5.39 -6.27
N ILE A 61 4.72 6.62 -5.94
CA ILE A 61 3.31 6.92 -5.68
C ILE A 61 2.43 6.98 -6.93
N ASP A 62 3.03 7.10 -8.11
CA ASP A 62 2.32 7.23 -9.40
C ASP A 62 2.14 5.89 -10.13
N ARG A 63 2.47 4.79 -9.45
CA ARG A 63 2.34 3.42 -9.96
C ARG A 63 0.93 2.90 -9.74
#